data_AF-K7S7E1-F1
#
_entry.id   AF-K7S7E1-F1
#
_cell.length_a   1.000
_cell.length_b   1.000
_cell.length_c   1.000
_cell.angle_alpha   90.00
_cell.angle_beta   90.00
_cell.angle_gamma   90.00
#
_symmetry.space_group_name_H-M   'P 1'
#
loop_
_entity.id
_entity.type
_entity.pdbx_description
1 polymer ?
#
loop_
_entity_poly.entity_id
_entity_poly.type
_entity_poly.pdbx_seq_one_letter_code
_entity_poly.pdbx_strand_id
1 'polypeptide(L)' 'MCHRITCPTCGRPTWEGCGEHIDQALAGVPVEDRCHCQAASQEEQDGSR' A
#
# COMPACT_ATOMS: atom_id res chain seq x y z
N MET A 1 -1.99 -0.68 -12.07
CA MET A 1 -1.01 0.41 -11.88
C MET A 1 -1.03 0.77 -10.40
N CYS A 2 0.00 0.42 -9.62
CA CYS A 2 0.03 0.79 -8.22
C CYS A 2 0.47 2.24 -8.07
N HIS A 3 -0.10 2.96 -7.12
CA HIS A 3 0.29 4.34 -6.85
C HIS A 3 0.44 4.57 -5.34
N ARG A 4 1.27 5.56 -4.99
CA ARG A 4 1.54 5.91 -3.59
C ARG A 4 0.36 6.69 -3.03
N ILE A 5 -0.17 6.24 -1.90
CA ILE A 5 -1.19 6.93 -1.12
C ILE A 5 -0.76 7.04 0.34
N THR A 6 -1.53 7.77 1.15
CA THR A 6 -1.31 7.84 2.60
C THR A 6 -2.40 7.03 3.30
N CYS A 7 -2.00 6.12 4.18
CA CYS A 7 -2.94 5.28 4.91
C CYS A 7 -3.83 6.16 5.82
N PRO A 8 -5.16 6.12 5.69
CA PRO A 8 -6.06 6.89 6.55
C PRO A 8 -6.08 6.37 8.00
N THR A 9 -5.66 5.13 8.23
CA THR A 9 -5.65 4.49 9.55
C THR A 9 -4.45 4.89 10.40
N CYS A 10 -3.25 4.90 9.81
CA CYS A 10 -2.00 5.16 10.54
C CYS A 10 -1.23 6.41 10.07
N GLY A 11 -1.66 7.06 8.97
CA GLY A 11 -1.01 8.24 8.42
C GLY A 11 0.31 7.97 7.69
N ARG A 12 0.72 6.70 7.55
CA ARG A 12 1.98 6.33 6.88
C ARG A 12 1.81 6.16 5.36
N PRO A 13 2.87 6.38 4.56
CA PRO A 13 2.85 6.09 3.13
C PRO A 13 2.60 4.60 2.85
N THR A 14 1.65 4.32 1.98
CA THR A 14 1.28 2.99 1.49
C THR A 14 1.07 3.02 -0.03
N TRP A 15 0.75 1.88 -0.62
CA TRP A 15 0.37 1.78 -2.02
C TRP A 15 -1.09 1.34 -2.15
N GLU A 16 -1.73 1.72 -3.24
CA GLU A 16 -3.05 1.24 -3.65
C GLU A 16 -2.97 0.64 -5.05
N GLY A 17 -3.59 -0.52 -5.24
CA GLY A 17 -3.64 -1.27 -6.49
C GLY A 17 -3.18 -2.73 -6.37
N CYS A 18 -2.82 -3.32 -7.51
CA CYS A 18 -2.60 -4.76 -7.66
C CYS A 18 -1.41 -5.40 -6.91
N GLY A 19 -0.67 -4.65 -6.08
CA GLY A 19 0.45 -5.18 -5.28
C GLY A 19 1.69 -5.65 -6.07
N GLU A 20 1.62 -5.66 -7.40
CA GLU A 20 2.73 -6.10 -8.25
C GLU A 20 3.78 -5.00 -8.44
N HIS A 21 3.42 -3.74 -8.19
CA HIS A 21 4.27 -2.57 -8.39
C HIS A 21 4.55 -1.81 -7.09
N ILE A 22 4.54 -2.50 -5.94
CA ILE A 22 4.75 -1.91 -4.61
C ILE A 22 6.12 -1.25 -4.51
N ASP A 23 7.15 -1.93 -5.00
CA ASP A 23 8.53 -1.44 -4.90
C ASP A 23 8.71 -0.14 -5.69
N GLN A 24 8.01 -0.01 -6.82
CA GLN A 24 7.94 1.23 -7.59
C GLN A 24 7.09 2.31 -6.91
N ALA A 25 5.93 1.93 -6.36
CA ALA A 25 5.03 2.87 -5.68
C ALA A 25 5.64 3.44 -4.39
N LEU A 26 6.44 2.63 -3.69
CA LEU A 26 7.15 2.99 -2.46
C LEU A 26 8.65 3.21 -2.68
N ALA A 27 9.06 3.49 -3.92
CA ALA A 27 10.44 3.81 -4.24
C ALA A 27 10.90 5.02 -3.39
N GLY A 28 11.97 4.84 -2.61
CA GLY A 28 12.50 5.86 -1.70
C GLY A 28 11.82 5.95 -0.33
N VAL A 29 10.82 5.11 -0.04
CA VAL A 29 10.25 4.99 1.31
C VAL A 29 10.94 3.83 2.04
N PRO A 30 11.68 4.08 3.13
CA PRO A 30 12.30 3.01 3.92
C PRO A 30 11.22 2.16 4.60
N VAL A 31 11.52 0.88 4.82
CA VAL A 31 10.53 -0.11 5.31
C VAL A 31 9.91 0.28 6.66
N GLU A 32 10.64 1.02 7.49
CA GLU A 32 10.17 1.56 8.77
C GLU A 32 9.07 2.61 8.62
N ASP A 33 9.15 3.46 7.58
CA ASP A 33 8.16 4.49 7.28
C ASP A 33 6.96 3.96 6.48
N ARG A 34 7.05 2.74 5.94
CA ARG A 34 5.93 2.12 5.22
C ARG A 34 4.77 1.84 6.18
N CYS A 35 3.56 1.90 5.64
CA CYS A 35 2.38 1.41 6.33
C CYS A 35 2.51 -0.09 6.60
N HIS A 36 2.25 -0.52 7.84
CA HIS A 36 2.24 -1.93 8.24
C HIS A 36 0.80 -2.43 8.49
N CYS A 37 -0.22 -1.63 8.16
CA CYS A 37 -1.61 -2.05 8.30
C CYS A 37 -1.96 -3.08 7.22
N GLN A 38 -2.37 -4.28 7.64
CA GLN A 38 -2.88 -5.31 6.72
C GLN A 38 -4.12 -4.83 5.95
N ALA A 39 -5.00 -4.04 6.58
CA ALA A 39 -6.20 -3.44 6.00
C ALA A 39 -5.89 -2.59 4.75
N ALA A 40 -4.99 -1.62 4.89
CA ALA A 40 -4.63 -0.69 3.82
C ALA A 40 -3.90 -1.32 2.62
N SER A 41 -3.51 -2.59 2.72
CA SER A 41 -2.70 -3.29 1.73
C SER A 41 -3.43 -4.47 1.07
N GLN A 42 -4.59 -4.89 1.59
CA GLN A 42 -5.22 -6.19 1.25
C GLN A 42 -6.73 -6.12 0.98
N GLU A 43 -7.41 -4.99 1.21
CA GLU A 43 -8.89 -4.95 1.11
C GLU A 43 -9.45 -4.98 -0.33
N GLU A 44 -8.63 -4.82 -1.38
CA GLU A 44 -9.12 -4.80 -2.78
C GLU A 44 -8.56 -5.90 -3.69
N GLN A 45 -7.90 -6.91 -3.11
CA GLN A 45 -7.28 -8.02 -3.84
C GLN A 45 -7.95 -9.37 -3.51
N ASP A 46 -9.20 -9.35 -3.08
CA ASP A 46 -10.09 -10.51 -3.11
C ASP A 46 -11.42 -10.05 -3.69
N GLY A 47 -11.41 -9.84 -5.01
CA GLY A 47 -12.63 -9.81 -5.82
C GLY A 47 -13.26 -11.20 -5.87
N SER A 48 -13.69 -11.72 -4.73
CA SER A 48 -14.52 -12.91 -4.64
C SER A 48 -15.73 -12.69 -3.73
N ARG A 49 -16.51 -11.63 -4.00
CA ARG A 49 -17.86 -11.81 -4.60
C ARG A 49 -18.50 -10.51 -5.09
#